data_AF-A0A536AFT2-F1
#
_entry.id   AF-A0A536AFT2-F1
#
_cell.length_a   1.000
_cell.length_b   1.000
_cell.length_c   1.000
_cell.angle_alpha   90.00
_cell.angle_beta   90.00
_cell.angle_gamma   90.00
#
_symmetry.space_group_name_H-M   'P 1'
#
loop_
_entity.id
_entity.type
_entity.pdbx_description
1 polymer ?
#
loop_
_entity_poly.entity_id
_entity_poly.type
_entity_poly.pdbx_seq_one_letter_code
_entity_poly.pdbx_strand_id
1 'polypeptide(L)' 'MLTLYSIALFFHIAGALGVFAALALDWVGIAKLRGARTVEQVREWAGVYGVIRALGAASVAALLIFGLYMTAVTWGP' A
#
# COMPACT_ATOMS: atom_id res chain seq x y z
N MET A 1 -11.77 12.53 -22.99
CA MET A 1 -10.35 12.13 -22.98
C MET A 1 -9.85 12.11 -21.55
N LEU A 2 -9.00 11.15 -21.17
CA LEU A 2 -8.37 11.12 -19.85
C LEU A 2 -7.36 12.26 -19.75
N THR A 3 -7.52 13.13 -18.75
CA THR A 3 -6.53 14.17 -18.45
C THR A 3 -5.40 13.58 -17.60
N LEU A 4 -4.21 14.19 -17.65
CA LEU A 4 -3.09 13.77 -16.82
C LEU A 4 -3.43 13.88 -15.31
N TYR A 5 -4.24 14.88 -14.94
CA TYR A 5 -4.81 15.01 -13.60
C TYR A 5 -5.71 13.82 -13.22
N SER A 6 -6.61 13.39 -14.12
CA SER A 6 -7.48 12.23 -13.87
C SER A 6 -6.70 10.93 -13.70
N ILE A 7 -5.61 10.76 -14.45
CA ILE A 7 -4.69 9.61 -14.30
C ILE A 7 -3.99 9.66 -12.95
N ALA A 8 -3.47 10.83 -12.55
CA ALA A 8 -2.85 11.00 -11.24
C ALA A 8 -3.84 10.74 -10.09
N LEU A 9 -5.07 11.27 -10.19
CA LEU A 9 -6.12 11.05 -9.21
C LEU A 9 -6.45 9.56 -9.04
N PHE A 10 -6.53 8.82 -10.15
CA PHE A 10 -6.74 7.37 -10.10
C PHE A 10 -5.64 6.67 -9.30
N PHE A 11 -4.36 6.92 -9.61
CA PHE A 11 -3.26 6.30 -8.89
C PHE A 11 -3.15 6.75 -7.44
N HIS A 12 -3.52 7.99 -7.13
CA HIS A 12 -3.58 8.49 -5.75
C HIS A 12 -4.62 7.70 -4.94
N ILE A 13 -5.83 7.53 -5.46
CA ILE A 13 -6.90 6.75 -4.81
C ILE A 13 -6.52 5.27 -4.72
N ALA A 14 -5.99 4.68 -5.81
CA ALA A 14 -5.54 3.29 -5.80
C ALA A 14 -4.41 3.08 -4.78
N GLY A 15 -3.47 4.03 -4.67
CA GLY A 15 -2.45 4.06 -3.64
C GLY A 15 -3.04 4.11 -2.23
N ALA A 16 -4.04 4.97 -1.98
CA ALA A 16 -4.75 5.03 -0.70
C ALA A 16 -5.36 3.67 -0.34
N LEU A 17 -6.09 3.06 -1.28
CA LEU A 17 -6.70 1.74 -1.10
C LEU A 17 -5.65 0.65 -0.83
N GLY A 18 -4.54 0.67 -1.56
CA GLY A 18 -3.43 -0.25 -1.36
C GLY A 18 -2.79 -0.12 0.02
N VAL A 19 -2.65 1.10 0.56
CA VAL A 19 -2.18 1.34 1.92
C VAL A 19 -3.15 0.75 2.95
N PHE A 20 -4.45 0.99 2.81
CA PHE A 20 -5.45 0.40 3.72
C PHE A 20 -5.48 -1.13 3.63
N ALA A 21 -5.33 -1.70 2.44
CA ALA A 21 -5.25 -3.14 2.26
C ALA A 21 -3.99 -3.73 2.92
N ALA A 22 -2.83 -3.08 2.76
CA ALA A 22 -1.60 -3.49 3.43
C ALA A 22 -1.72 -3.44 4.95
N LEU A 23 -2.32 -2.38 5.50
CA LEU A 23 -2.59 -2.27 6.94
C LEU A 23 -3.52 -3.38 7.43
N ALA A 24 -4.61 -3.67 6.71
CA ALA A 24 -5.50 -4.77 7.06
C ALA A 24 -4.78 -6.12 7.09
N LEU A 25 -3.89 -6.36 6.11
CA LEU A 25 -3.07 -7.56 6.06
C LEU A 25 -2.04 -7.61 7.20
N ASP A 26 -1.49 -6.48 7.63
CA ASP A 26 -0.63 -6.41 8.82
C ASP A 26 -1.37 -6.88 10.08
N TRP A 27 -2.60 -6.42 10.28
CA TRP A 27 -3.44 -6.87 11.40
C TRP A 27 -3.68 -8.38 11.37
N VAL A 28 -4.00 -8.93 10.19
CA VAL A 28 -4.20 -10.37 10.01
C VAL A 28 -2.90 -11.14 10.26
N GLY A 29 -1.78 -10.65 9.74
CA GLY A 29 -0.46 -11.26 9.93
C GLY A 29 -0.07 -11.32 11.40
N ILE A 30 -0.25 -10.22 12.15
CA ILE A 30 0.01 -10.19 13.59
C ILE A 30 -0.88 -11.17 14.34
N ALA A 31 -2.17 -11.24 14.00
CA ALA A 31 -3.10 -12.19 14.63
C ALA A 31 -2.70 -13.65 14.38
N LYS A 32 -2.25 -13.97 13.16
CA LYS A 32 -1.80 -15.32 12.79
C LYS A 32 -0.48 -15.70 13.44
N LEU A 33 0.48 -14.78 13.49
CA LEU A 33 1.77 -14.99 14.17
C LEU A 33 1.59 -15.19 15.68
N ARG A 34 0.68 -14.45 16.32
CA ARG A 34 0.35 -14.65 17.75
C ARG A 34 -0.22 -16.04 18.05
N GLY A 35 -0.88 -16.67 17.09
CA GLY A 35 -1.45 -18.02 17.21
C GLY A 35 -0.55 -19.15 16.71
N ALA A 36 0.60 -18.84 16.10
CA ALA A 36 1.48 -19.83 15.51
C ALA A 36 2.13 -20.70 16.59
N ARG A 37 2.16 -22.02 16.38
CA ARG A 37 2.77 -22.98 17.32
C ARG A 37 4.03 -23.64 16.77
N THR A 38 4.33 -23.46 15.49
CA THR A 38 5.49 -24.06 14.81
C THR A 38 6.26 -23.02 13.99
N VAL A 39 7.55 -23.28 13.77
CA VAL A 39 8.45 -22.40 13.03
C VAL A 39 8.07 -22.36 11.54
N GLU A 40 7.54 -23.47 11.01
CA GLU A 40 7.09 -23.60 9.63
C GLU A 40 5.94 -22.62 9.32
N GLN A 41 4.97 -22.51 10.25
CA GLN A 41 3.85 -21.55 10.12
C GLN A 41 4.34 -20.10 10.10
N VAL A 42 5.36 -19.78 10.89
CA VAL A 42 5.97 -18.45 10.90
C VAL A 42 6.69 -18.17 9.58
N ARG A 43 7.42 -19.15 9.05
CA ARG A 43 8.21 -18.99 7.81
C ARG A 43 7.33 -18.83 6.56
N GLU A 44 6.21 -19.54 6.50
CA GLU A 44 5.22 -19.37 5.43
C GLU A 44 4.66 -17.93 5.44
N TRP A 45 4.24 -17.44 6.61
CA TRP A 45 3.73 -16.07 6.75
C TRP A 45 4.81 -15.01 6.49
N ALA A 46 6.06 -15.25 6.86
CA ALA A 46 7.16 -14.30 6.61
C ALA A 46 7.39 -14.05 5.12
N GLY A 47 7.27 -15.08 4.26
CA GLY A 47 7.39 -14.94 2.81
C GLY A 47 6.27 -14.07 2.22
N VAL A 48 5.03 -14.36 2.61
CA VAL A 48 3.85 -13.56 2.19
C VAL A 48 3.97 -12.12 2.69
N TYR A 49 4.45 -11.92 3.91
CA TYR A 49 4.62 -10.61 4.52
C TYR A 49 5.65 -9.74 3.79
N GLY A 50 6.70 -10.34 3.21
CA GLY A 50 7.65 -9.62 2.37
C GLY A 50 6.99 -8.99 1.13
N VAL A 51 6.11 -9.73 0.47
CA VAL A 51 5.35 -9.24 -0.70
C VAL A 51 4.34 -8.17 -0.28
N ILE A 52 3.61 -8.39 0.82
CA ILE A 52 2.65 -7.42 1.36
C ILE A 52 3.35 -6.11 1.68
N ARG A 53 4.53 -6.17 2.32
CA ARG A 53 5.30 -4.98 2.69
C ARG A 53 5.81 -4.22 1.47
N ALA A 54 6.29 -4.92 0.44
CA ALA A 54 6.69 -4.29 -0.82
C ALA A 54 5.50 -3.60 -1.52
N LEU A 55 4.34 -4.27 -1.56
CA LEU A 55 3.12 -3.71 -2.13
C LEU A 55 2.61 -2.51 -1.32
N GLY A 56 2.68 -2.56 0.02
CA GLY A 56 2.36 -1.44 0.90
C GLY A 56 3.28 -0.25 0.64
N ALA A 57 4.58 -0.47 0.54
CA ALA A 57 5.55 0.59 0.21
C ALA A 57 5.27 1.23 -1.17
N ALA A 58 4.97 0.41 -2.19
CA ALA A 58 4.58 0.90 -3.50
C ALA A 58 3.26 1.70 -3.46
N SER A 59 2.31 1.29 -2.62
CA SER A 59 1.03 1.98 -2.43
C SER A 59 1.21 3.34 -1.77
N VAL A 60 2.06 3.44 -0.74
CA VAL A 60 2.45 4.71 -0.11
C VAL A 60 3.14 5.62 -1.12
N ALA A 61 4.07 5.08 -1.91
CA ALA A 61 4.76 5.86 -2.94
C ALA A 61 3.78 6.41 -3.98
N ALA A 62 2.87 5.58 -4.49
CA ALA A 62 1.82 6.02 -5.41
C ALA A 62 0.94 7.12 -4.78
N LEU A 63 0.43 6.88 -3.57
CA LEU A 63 -0.38 7.85 -2.84
C LEU A 63 0.33 9.22 -2.76
N LEU A 64 1.58 9.25 -2.31
CA LEU A 64 2.32 10.48 -2.10
C LEU A 64 2.74 11.15 -3.40
N ILE A 65 3.33 10.42 -4.34
CA ILE A 65 3.82 10.98 -5.61
C ILE A 65 2.67 11.66 -6.37
N PHE A 66 1.55 10.97 -6.52
CA PHE A 66 0.43 11.52 -7.27
C PHE A 66 -0.33 12.60 -6.50
N GLY A 67 -0.41 12.51 -5.17
CA GLY A 67 -0.99 13.56 -4.33
C GLY A 67 -0.18 14.85 -4.41
N LEU A 68 1.14 14.76 -4.30
CA LEU A 68 2.05 15.90 -4.42
C LEU A 68 2.01 16.50 -5.84
N TYR A 69 1.96 15.65 -6.86
CA TYR A 69 1.78 16.11 -8.24
C TYR A 69 0.49 16.92 -8.40
N MET A 70 -0.66 16.39 -7.92
CA MET A 70 -1.94 17.09 -8.00
C MET A 70 -1.88 18.44 -7.28
N THR A 71 -1.32 18.48 -6.07
CA THR A 71 -1.12 19.73 -5.33
C THR A 71 -0.28 20.73 -6.12
N ALA A 72 0.82 20.29 -6.74
CA ALA A 72 1.71 21.16 -7.50
C ALA A 72 1.04 21.73 -8.76
N VAL A 73 0.19 20.96 -9.45
CA VAL A 73 -0.49 21.47 -10.66
C VAL A 73 -1.71 22.33 -10.37
N THR A 74 -2.33 22.21 -9.18
CA THR A 74 -3.49 23.04 -8.81
C THR A 74 -3.13 24.25 -7.94
N TRP A 75 -2.09 24.14 -7.11
CA TRP A 75 -1.69 25.14 -6.11
C TRP A 75 -0.20 25.47 -6.12
N GLY A 76 0.54 25.02 -7.14
CA GLY A 76 1.94 25.39 -7.32
C GLY A 76 2.12 26.90 -7.51
N PRO A 77 3.36 27.40 -7.40
CA PRO A 77 3.68 28.82 -7.60
C PRO A 77 3.22 29.36 -8.95
#